data_AF-A0A7K5VY08-F1
#
_entry.id   AF-A0A7K5VY08-F1
#
_cell.length_a   1.000
_cell.length_b   1.000
_cell.length_c   1.000
_cell.angle_alpha   90.00
_cell.angle_beta   90.00
_cell.angle_gamma   90.00
#
_symmetry.space_group_name_H-M   'P 1'
#
loop_
_entity.id
_entity.type
_entity.pdbx_description
1 polymer ?
#
loop_
_entity_poly.entity_id
_entity_poly.type
_entity_poly.pdbx_seq_one_letter_code
_entity_poly.pdbx_strand_id
1 'polypeptide(L)' 'GKPDFEHLLREFGGAVVPVAKCDLREFNSHPKELLPFREFVEYWREFIGNGHRSSRGCLYLKDWHLSRSGLLPKLP' A
#
# COMPACT_ATOMS: atom_id res chain seq x y z
N GLY A 1 -1.55 17.87 -5.20
CA GLY A 1 -0.96 17.34 -6.45
C GLY A 1 -1.36 15.89 -6.62
N LYS A 2 -1.38 15.36 -7.85
CA LYS A 2 -1.62 13.95 -8.14
C LYS A 2 -0.27 13.23 -8.26
N PRO A 3 -0.06 12.06 -7.62
CA PRO A 3 1.15 11.26 -7.80
C PRO A 3 1.33 10.81 -9.25
N ASP A 4 2.59 10.74 -9.70
CA ASP A 4 2.94 10.06 -10.95
C ASP A 4 3.05 8.54 -10.67
N PHE A 5 1.97 7.83 -10.94
CA PHE A 5 1.90 6.39 -10.72
C PHE A 5 2.86 5.60 -11.61
N GLU A 6 3.11 6.06 -12.84
CA GLU A 6 4.01 5.36 -13.76
C GLU A 6 5.46 5.48 -13.29
N HIS A 7 5.86 6.67 -12.83
CA HIS A 7 7.15 6.85 -12.18
C HIS A 7 7.28 5.95 -10.95
N LEU A 8 6.29 5.97 -10.04
CA LEU A 8 6.30 5.16 -8.83
C LEU A 8 6.39 3.66 -9.12
N LEU A 9 5.63 3.15 -10.11
CA LEU A 9 5.65 1.75 -10.51
C LEU A 9 6.98 1.35 -11.16
N ARG A 10 7.58 2.22 -11.96
CA ARG A 10 8.90 1.98 -12.54
C ARG A 10 9.98 1.87 -11.46
N GLU A 11 9.96 2.76 -10.47
CA GLU A 11 11.02 2.82 -9.45
C GLU A 11 10.83 1.78 -8.33
N PHE A 12 9.58 1.50 -7.94
CA PHE A 12 9.24 0.73 -6.73
C PHE A 12 8.26 -0.41 -6.97
N GLY A 13 7.85 -0.70 -8.21
CA GLY A 13 6.81 -1.70 -8.50
C GLY A 13 7.12 -3.12 -8.02
N GLY A 14 8.40 -3.44 -7.79
CA GLY A 14 8.84 -4.72 -7.21
C GLY A 14 8.96 -4.73 -5.68
N ALA A 15 8.72 -3.60 -5.00
CA ALA A 15 8.80 -3.54 -3.55
C ALA A 15 7.60 -4.24 -2.90
N VAL A 16 7.83 -4.85 -1.73
CA VAL A 16 6.78 -5.29 -0.82
C VAL A 16 6.65 -4.25 0.28
N VAL A 17 5.43 -3.79 0.53
CA VAL A 17 5.15 -2.61 1.33
C VAL A 17 4.14 -2.90 2.45
N PRO A 18 4.32 -2.28 3.63
CA PRO A 18 3.36 -2.34 4.71
C PRO A 18 2.12 -1.50 4.40
N VAL A 19 0.96 -2.14 4.37
CA VAL A 19 -0.35 -1.52 4.13
C VAL A 19 -1.24 -1.74 5.35
N ALA A 20 -1.88 -0.69 5.83
CA ALA A 20 -2.85 -0.75 6.91
C ALA A 20 -4.24 -0.33 6.42
N LYS A 21 -5.29 -0.83 7.10
CA LYS A 21 -6.67 -0.39 6.89
C LYS A 21 -7.03 0.65 7.96
N CYS A 22 -7.57 1.79 7.56
CA CYS A 22 -7.90 2.89 8.48
C CYS A 22 -8.98 2.53 9.51
N ASP A 23 -9.85 1.57 9.19
CA ASP A 23 -11.01 1.16 9.98
C ASP A 23 -10.70 0.03 10.96
N LEU A 24 -9.52 -0.60 10.87
CA LEU A 24 -9.09 -1.64 11.80
C LEU A 24 -8.18 -1.06 12.88
N ARG A 25 -8.64 -1.16 14.13
CA ARG A 25 -7.83 -0.91 15.32
C ARG A 25 -7.68 -2.19 16.12
N GLU A 26 -6.46 -2.56 16.41
CA GLU A 26 -6.10 -3.67 17.28
C GLU A 26 -5.06 -3.19 18.30
N PHE A 27 -5.37 -3.26 19.60
CA PHE A 27 -4.47 -2.80 20.68
C PHE A 27 -3.88 -1.39 20.45
N ASN A 28 -4.71 -0.42 20.04
CA ASN A 28 -4.32 0.96 19.67
C ASN A 28 -3.37 1.09 18.46
N SER A 29 -3.13 0.01 17.72
CA SER A 29 -2.37 0.00 16.48
C SER A 29 -3.28 -0.32 15.30
N HIS A 30 -2.94 0.18 14.11
CA HIS A 30 -3.54 -0.33 12.88
C HIS A 30 -2.68 -1.51 12.41
N PRO A 31 -3.21 -2.75 12.41
CA PRO A 31 -2.48 -3.90 11.91
C PRO A 31 -2.08 -3.66 10.45
N LYS A 32 -0.88 -4.11 10.10
CA LYS A 32 -0.32 -3.95 8.76
C LYS A 32 -0.13 -5.30 8.09
N GLU A 33 -0.57 -5.39 6.85
CA GLU A 33 -0.32 -6.50 5.95
C GLU A 33 0.81 -6.10 4.99
N LEU A 34 1.51 -7.09 4.43
CA LEU A 34 2.52 -6.85 3.40
C LEU A 34 1.88 -7.12 2.03
N LEU A 35 1.92 -6.13 1.13
CA LEU A 35 1.42 -6.25 -0.24
C LEU A 35 2.50 -5.83 -1.24
N PRO A 36 2.52 -6.37 -2.47
CA PRO A 36 3.29 -5.78 -3.55
C PRO A 36 2.89 -4.32 -3.77
N PHE A 37 3.86 -3.42 -3.92
CA PHE A 37 3.60 -1.99 -4.13
C PHE A 37 2.74 -1.74 -5.37
N ARG A 38 2.93 -2.54 -6.42
CA ARG A 38 2.09 -2.52 -7.61
C ARG A 38 0.61 -2.72 -7.28
N GLU A 39 0.29 -3.69 -6.43
CA GLU A 39 -1.09 -3.97 -6.02
C GLU A 39 -1.67 -2.80 -5.22
N PHE A 40 -0.87 -2.16 -4.36
CA PHE A 40 -1.29 -0.96 -3.65
C PHE A 40 -1.58 0.21 -4.61
N VAL A 41 -0.76 0.41 -5.64
CA VAL A 41 -0.98 1.46 -6.65
C VAL A 41 -2.23 1.18 -7.48
N GLU A 42 -2.50 -0.08 -7.85
CA GLU A 42 -3.73 -0.49 -8.53
C GLU A 42 -4.96 -0.16 -7.68
N TYR A 43 -4.96 -0.57 -6.40
CA TYR A 43 -5.98 -0.17 -5.43
C TYR A 43 -6.14 1.35 -5.37
N TRP A 44 -5.04 2.10 -5.29
CA TRP A 44 -5.08 3.55 -5.12
C TRP A 44 -5.71 4.24 -6.34
N ARG A 45 -5.41 3.75 -7.55
CA ARG A 45 -6.03 4.25 -8.79
C ARG A 45 -7.53 4.00 -8.82
N GLU A 46 -7.97 2.78 -8.48
CA GLU A 46 -9.38 2.42 -8.40
C GLU A 46 -10.11 3.23 -7.32
N PHE A 47 -9.49 3.38 -6.15
CA PHE A 47 -10.05 4.12 -5.02
C PHE A 47 -10.30 5.59 -5.39
N ILE A 48 -9.35 6.26 -6.04
CA ILE A 48 -9.54 7.63 -6.55
C ILE A 48 -10.63 7.65 -7.63
N GLY A 49 -10.58 6.72 -8.59
CA GLY A 49 -11.54 6.64 -9.70
C GLY A 49 -12.99 6.44 -9.26
N ASN A 50 -13.19 5.70 -8.15
CA ASN A 50 -14.50 5.41 -7.57
C ASN A 50 -14.96 6.44 -6.53
N GLY A 51 -14.33 7.62 -6.47
CA GLY A 51 -14.71 8.68 -5.53
C GLY A 51 -14.38 8.36 -4.08
N HIS A 52 -13.22 7.73 -3.83
CA HIS A 52 -12.73 7.32 -2.51
C HIS A 52 -13.62 6.28 -1.84
N ARG A 53 -14.12 5.32 -2.64
CA ARG A 53 -14.92 4.18 -2.17
C ARG A 53 -14.27 2.87 -2.61
N SER A 54 -14.19 1.90 -1.71
CA SER A 54 -13.71 0.55 -1.99
C SER A 54 -14.27 -0.44 -0.98
N SER A 55 -14.59 -1.66 -1.43
CA SER A 55 -14.94 -2.77 -0.54
C SER A 55 -13.75 -3.23 0.31
N ARG A 56 -12.52 -2.91 -0.08
CA ARG A 56 -11.29 -3.17 0.69
C ARG A 56 -11.07 -2.18 1.83
N GLY A 57 -11.95 -1.17 1.97
CA GLY A 57 -11.79 -0.08 2.92
C GLY A 57 -10.81 1.00 2.45
N CYS A 58 -10.41 1.87 3.37
CA CYS A 58 -9.40 2.91 3.13
C CYS A 58 -8.02 2.36 3.53
N LEU A 59 -7.19 2.03 2.52
CA LEU A 59 -5.85 1.49 2.71
C LEU A 59 -4.82 2.60 2.60
N TYR A 60 -3.75 2.50 3.39
CA TYR A 60 -2.63 3.43 3.31
C TYR A 60 -1.31 2.74 3.63
N LEU A 61 -0.22 3.28 3.07
CA LEU A 61 1.14 2.82 3.36
C LEU A 61 1.54 3.28 4.76
N LYS A 62 1.97 2.35 5.60
CA LYS A 62 2.32 2.63 7.00
C LYS A 62 3.82 2.42 7.24
N ASP A 63 4.53 3.47 7.63
CA ASP A 63 5.98 3.42 7.93
C ASP A 63 6.83 2.98 6.71
N TRP A 64 6.36 3.22 5.48
CA TRP A 64 7.13 2.94 4.27
C TRP A 64 7.88 4.18 3.79
N HIS A 65 9.22 4.08 3.78
CA HIS A 65 10.12 5.18 3.43
C HIS A 65 10.65 5.08 1.99
N LEU A 66 9.81 4.63 1.04
CA LEU A 66 10.19 4.47 -0.37
C LEU A 66 11.44 3.57 -0.57
N SER A 67 11.61 2.56 0.28
CA SER A 67 12.67 1.57 0.09
C SER A 67 12.34 0.69 -1.13
N ARG A 68 13.29 0.56 -2.05
CA ARG A 68 13.22 -0.40 -3.17
C ARG A 68 13.34 -1.85 -2.69
N SER A 69 13.93 -2.05 -1.52
CA SER A 69 14.15 -3.34 -0.89
C SER A 69 12.97 -3.66 0.03
N GLY A 70 11.94 -4.31 -0.51
CA GLY A 70 10.90 -4.96 0.29
C GLY A 70 11.16 -6.46 0.29
N LEU A 71 12.08 -6.94 1.13
CA LEU A 71 12.22 -8.36 1.35
C LEU A 71 11.01 -8.81 2.18
N LEU A 72 10.14 -9.66 1.61
CA LEU A 72 9.35 -10.55 2.44
C LEU A 72 10.34 -11.29 3.36
N PRO A 73 10.08 -11.37 4.69
CA PRO A 73 10.81 -12.34 5.48
C PRO A 73 10.64 -13.67 4.76
N LYS A 74 11.74 -14.31 4.38
CA LYS A 74 11.67 -15.71 3.94
C LYS A 74 11.05 -16.45 5.11
N LEU A 75 9.82 -16.93 4.93
CA LEU A 75 9.22 -17.87 5.87
C LEU A 75 10.21 -19.04 6.02
N PRO A 76 10.48 -19.49 7.26
CA PRO A 76 11.39 -20.61 7.50
C PRO A 76 10.92 -21.89 6.83
#